data_AF-W1XJL1-F1
#
_entry.id   AF-W1XJL1-F1
#
_cell.length_a   1.000
_cell.length_b   1.000
_cell.length_c   1.000
_cell.angle_alpha   90.00
_cell.angle_beta   90.00
_cell.angle_gamma   90.00
#
_symmetry.space_group_name_H-M   'P 1'
#
loop_
_entity.id
_entity.type
_entity.pdbx_description
1 polymer ?
#
loop_
_entity_poly.entity_id
_entity_poly.type
_entity_poly.pdbx_seq_one_letter_code
_entity_poly.pdbx_strand_id
1 'polypeptide(L)'
;IYIFNWKTLKKYLREDEADKTSKNDFGMNIIPKMLNDGNKLVAYPFKGYWKDVGTIDSLWEANMDLIREDNELDLHDEDWKIYSVNPVRPAQYIGENAKVNNSLVVEGCVVNGQIENSI
;
A
#
# COMPACT_ATOMS: atom_id res chain seq x y z
N ILE A 1 5.33 -6.23 8.45
CA ILE A 1 6.46 -6.91 7.76
C ILE A 1 7.38 -7.46 8.83
N TYR A 2 7.84 -8.71 8.68
CA TYR A 2 8.71 -9.36 9.64
C TYR A 2 9.96 -9.91 8.95
N ILE A 3 11.10 -9.86 9.62
CA ILE A 3 12.38 -10.37 9.11
C ILE A 3 12.89 -11.41 10.12
N PHE A 4 13.21 -12.60 9.63
CA PHE A 4 13.66 -13.71 10.46
C PHE A 4 14.86 -14.43 9.85
N ASN A 5 15.68 -15.05 10.70
CA ASN A 5 16.54 -16.14 10.23
C ASN A 5 15.66 -17.37 9.94
N TRP A 6 15.82 -17.97 8.77
CA TRP A 6 15.01 -19.11 8.34
C TRP A 6 15.04 -20.30 9.31
N LYS A 7 16.19 -20.64 9.88
CA LYS A 7 16.30 -21.78 10.81
C LYS A 7 15.45 -21.56 12.05
N THR A 8 15.48 -20.33 12.58
CA THR A 8 14.67 -19.92 13.73
C THR A 8 13.19 -19.92 13.39
N LEU A 9 12.78 -19.24 12.30
CA LEU A 9 11.37 -19.18 11.90
C LEU A 9 10.78 -20.58 11.68
N LYS A 10 11.51 -21.46 10.98
CA LYS A 10 11.07 -22.83 10.70
C LYS A 10 10.82 -23.64 11.97
N LYS A 11 11.62 -23.45 13.03
CA LYS A 11 11.38 -24.09 14.33
C LYS A 11 10.02 -23.66 14.88
N TYR A 12 9.79 -22.35 14.95
CA TYR A 12 8.55 -21.80 15.51
C TYR A 12 7.30 -22.17 14.71
N LEU A 13 7.37 -22.17 13.37
CA LEU A 13 6.26 -22.61 12.53
C LEU A 13 5.88 -24.08 12.75
N ARG A 14 6.87 -24.96 12.98
CA ARG A 14 6.61 -26.38 13.27
C ARG A 14 6.02 -26.61 14.66
N GLU A 15 6.47 -25.84 15.63
CA GLU A 15 5.94 -25.89 16.99
C GLU A 15 4.51 -25.35 17.04
N ASP A 16 4.23 -24.29 16.29
CA ASP A 16 2.89 -23.68 16.17
C ASP A 16 1.89 -24.64 15.52
N GLU A 17 2.27 -25.29 14.40
CA GLU A 17 1.44 -26.30 13.74
C GLU A 17 1.16 -27.53 14.63
N ALA A 18 2.06 -27.84 15.57
CA ALA A 18 1.86 -28.94 16.52
C ALA A 18 0.92 -28.56 17.68
N ASP A 19 0.68 -27.25 17.90
CA ASP A 19 -0.19 -26.74 18.96
C ASP A 19 -1.63 -26.62 18.46
N LYS A 20 -2.49 -27.54 18.91
CA LYS A 20 -3.91 -27.59 18.54
C LYS A 20 -4.73 -26.37 19.01
N THR A 21 -4.19 -25.56 19.90
CA THR A 21 -4.86 -24.35 20.41
C THR A 21 -4.45 -23.09 19.65
N SER A 22 -3.44 -23.20 18.77
CA SER A 22 -2.98 -22.09 17.95
C SER A 22 -4.04 -21.66 16.92
N LYS A 23 -3.99 -20.39 16.54
CA LYS A 23 -4.74 -19.85 15.42
C LYS A 23 -3.89 -19.78 14.14
N ASN A 24 -2.66 -20.28 14.20
CA ASN A 24 -1.68 -20.27 13.12
C ASN A 24 -1.42 -18.87 12.56
N ASP A 25 -1.33 -17.87 13.45
CA ASP A 25 -1.12 -16.46 13.10
C ASP A 25 0.20 -15.92 13.67
N PHE A 26 0.87 -15.07 12.89
CA PHE A 26 2.15 -14.48 13.28
C PHE A 26 2.03 -13.56 14.49
N GLY A 27 1.04 -12.68 14.51
CA GLY A 27 0.83 -11.69 15.56
C GLY A 27 0.23 -12.28 16.83
N MET A 28 -0.62 -13.31 16.69
CA MET A 28 -1.30 -13.93 17.83
C MET A 28 -0.49 -15.06 18.47
N ASN A 29 0.32 -15.80 17.72
CA ASN A 29 0.98 -17.02 18.20
C ASN A 29 2.50 -16.96 18.07
N ILE A 30 3.03 -16.79 16.85
CA ILE A 30 4.48 -16.91 16.60
C ILE A 30 5.29 -15.84 17.35
N ILE A 31 4.96 -14.55 17.18
CA ILE A 31 5.70 -13.44 17.80
C ILE A 31 5.59 -13.47 19.33
N PRO A 32 4.40 -13.63 19.93
CA PRO A 32 4.27 -13.78 21.39
C PRO A 32 5.05 -14.97 21.94
N LYS A 33 5.01 -16.13 21.26
CA LYS A 33 5.78 -17.31 21.68
C LYS A 33 7.29 -17.05 21.62
N MET A 34 7.79 -16.44 20.55
CA MET A 34 9.21 -16.08 20.44
C MET A 34 9.65 -15.13 21.55
N LEU A 35 8.80 -14.16 21.91
CA LEU A 35 9.05 -13.23 23.00
C LEU A 35 9.08 -13.94 24.37
N ASN A 36 8.12 -14.84 24.62
CA ASN A 36 8.03 -15.62 25.85
C ASN A 36 9.22 -16.59 26.01
N ASP A 37 9.74 -17.13 24.90
CA ASP A 37 10.95 -17.95 24.87
C ASP A 37 12.24 -17.13 25.06
N GLY A 38 12.13 -15.80 25.21
CA GLY A 38 13.27 -14.91 25.48
C GLY A 38 14.11 -14.56 24.25
N ASN A 39 13.58 -14.73 23.03
CA ASN A 39 14.29 -14.28 21.84
C ASN A 39 14.44 -12.76 21.85
N LYS A 40 15.49 -12.27 21.18
CA LYS A 40 15.63 -10.82 20.93
C LYS A 40 14.72 -10.41 19.78
N LEU A 41 13.71 -9.60 20.07
CA LEU A 41 12.86 -8.94 19.09
C LEU A 41 13.12 -7.43 19.10
N VAL A 42 13.16 -6.81 17.93
CA VAL A 42 13.40 -5.37 17.77
C VAL A 42 12.37 -4.82 16.78
N ALA A 43 11.78 -3.68 17.12
CA ALA A 43 10.89 -2.95 16.21
C ALA A 43 11.72 -2.04 15.30
N TYR A 44 11.36 -2.00 14.02
CA TYR A 44 11.91 -1.05 13.05
C TYR A 44 10.82 -0.02 12.73
N PRO A 45 10.98 1.26 13.12
CA PRO A 45 10.02 2.29 12.78
C PRO A 45 10.16 2.67 11.31
N PHE A 46 9.12 2.35 10.52
CA PHE A 46 9.05 2.80 9.13
C PHE A 46 8.82 4.31 9.08
N LYS A 47 9.44 4.98 8.09
CA LYS A 47 9.26 6.39 7.79
C LYS A 47 9.00 6.53 6.30
N GLY A 48 8.00 7.33 5.95
CA GLY A 48 7.53 7.54 4.58
C GLY A 48 6.06 7.18 4.44
N TYR A 49 5.53 7.35 3.23
CA TYR A 49 4.12 7.14 2.94
C TYR A 49 3.70 5.69 3.20
N TRP A 50 2.71 5.52 4.08
CA TRP A 50 2.01 4.26 4.29
C TRP A 50 0.56 4.55 4.65
N LYS A 51 -0.37 3.85 4.01
CA LYS A 51 -1.80 4.02 4.25
C LYS A 51 -2.48 2.66 4.32
N ASP A 52 -3.29 2.46 5.36
CA ASP A 52 -4.16 1.29 5.47
C ASP A 52 -5.49 1.59 4.79
N VAL A 53 -5.73 0.91 3.68
CA VAL A 53 -6.90 1.15 2.82
C VAL A 53 -7.96 0.07 3.08
N GLY A 54 -8.52 0.09 4.29
CA GLY A 54 -9.50 -0.90 4.76
C GLY A 54 -10.96 -0.46 4.67
N THR A 55 -11.23 0.85 4.49
CA THR A 55 -12.57 1.45 4.43
C THR A 55 -12.78 2.24 3.14
N ILE A 56 -14.04 2.52 2.80
CA ILE A 56 -14.39 3.37 1.64
C ILE A 56 -13.75 4.75 1.78
N ASP A 57 -13.80 5.35 2.97
CA ASP A 57 -13.22 6.67 3.22
C ASP A 57 -11.70 6.63 3.04
N SER A 58 -11.02 5.63 3.61
CA SER A 58 -9.56 5.48 3.46
C SER A 58 -9.14 5.26 2.01
N LEU A 59 -9.98 4.58 1.20
CA LEU A 59 -9.76 4.38 -0.22
C LEU A 59 -9.91 5.69 -0.98
N TRP A 60 -10.97 6.44 -0.72
CA TRP A 60 -11.17 7.76 -1.32
C TRP A 60 -10.02 8.70 -0.97
N GLU A 61 -9.66 8.80 0.31
CA GLU A 61 -8.56 9.65 0.78
C GLU A 61 -7.23 9.24 0.15
N ALA A 62 -6.92 7.93 0.03
CA ALA A 62 -5.67 7.46 -0.58
C ALA A 62 -5.57 7.85 -2.07
N ASN A 63 -6.69 7.86 -2.80
CA ASN A 63 -6.71 8.31 -4.19
C ASN A 63 -6.56 9.85 -4.25
N MET A 64 -7.26 10.57 -3.40
CA MET A 64 -7.18 12.04 -3.36
C MET A 64 -5.81 12.55 -2.91
N ASP A 65 -5.05 11.77 -2.14
CA ASP A 65 -3.66 12.11 -1.81
C ASP A 65 -2.80 12.32 -3.07
N LEU A 66 -3.11 11.64 -4.18
CA LEU A 66 -2.33 11.74 -5.42
C LEU A 66 -2.39 13.13 -6.09
N ILE A 67 -3.39 13.95 -5.75
CA ILE A 67 -3.52 15.33 -6.25
C ILE A 67 -3.19 16.36 -5.17
N ARG A 68 -2.66 15.94 -4.02
CA ARG A 68 -2.16 16.85 -2.99
C ARG A 68 -0.72 17.24 -3.27
N GLU A 69 -0.40 18.52 -3.10
CA GLU A 69 0.97 19.03 -3.24
C GLU A 69 1.92 18.50 -2.15
N ASP A 70 1.40 18.14 -0.98
CA ASP A 70 2.15 17.68 0.19
C ASP A 70 2.21 16.15 0.32
N ASN A 71 1.91 15.40 -0.74
CA ASN A 71 1.93 13.95 -0.69
C ASN A 71 3.36 13.41 -0.63
N GLU A 72 3.64 12.56 0.35
CA GLU A 72 4.94 11.87 0.47
C GLU A 72 5.11 10.74 -0.57
N LEU A 73 4.02 10.28 -1.21
CA LEU A 73 4.07 9.31 -2.29
C LEU A 73 4.25 10.00 -3.65
N ASP A 74 5.44 9.85 -4.23
CA ASP A 74 5.74 10.27 -5.59
C ASP A 74 5.59 9.08 -6.57
N LEU A 75 4.55 9.12 -7.41
CA LEU A 75 4.33 8.11 -8.46
C LEU A 75 5.28 8.27 -9.66
N HIS A 76 5.99 9.39 -9.74
CA HIS A 76 6.94 9.70 -10.80
C HIS A 76 8.39 9.41 -10.40
N ASP A 77 8.62 8.86 -9.20
CA ASP A 77 9.96 8.45 -8.74
C ASP A 77 10.56 7.37 -9.67
N GLU A 78 11.66 7.72 -10.34
CA GLU A 78 12.35 6.81 -11.25
C GLU A 78 13.20 5.77 -10.53
N ASP A 79 13.63 6.04 -9.29
CA ASP A 79 14.42 5.13 -8.46
C ASP A 79 13.54 4.05 -7.80
N TRP A 80 12.23 4.31 -7.66
CA TRP A 80 11.26 3.41 -7.03
C TRP A 80 9.98 3.19 -7.85
N LYS A 81 10.15 2.67 -9.07
CA LYS A 81 9.03 2.45 -10.01
C LYS A 81 8.04 1.38 -9.55
N ILE A 82 6.75 1.71 -9.61
CA ILE A 82 5.64 0.78 -9.38
C ILE A 82 5.20 0.18 -10.72
N TYR A 83 5.37 -1.13 -10.88
CA TYR A 83 4.94 -1.86 -12.08
C TYR A 83 3.52 -2.38 -11.93
N SER A 84 2.71 -2.20 -12.98
CA SER A 84 1.36 -2.75 -13.10
C SER A 84 1.09 -3.14 -14.56
N VAL A 85 -0.04 -3.80 -14.80
CA VAL A 85 -0.54 -3.99 -16.16
C VAL A 85 -0.88 -2.61 -16.74
N ASN A 86 -0.24 -2.25 -17.85
CA ASN A 86 -0.50 -1.00 -18.56
C ASN A 86 -1.19 -1.30 -19.91
N PRO A 87 -2.53 -1.23 -19.98
CA PRO A 87 -3.24 -1.43 -21.23
C PRO A 87 -3.10 -0.18 -22.10
N VAL A 88 -2.27 -0.25 -23.15
CA VAL A 88 -2.04 0.88 -24.08
C VAL A 88 -3.37 1.48 -24.57
N ARG A 89 -3.71 2.68 -24.10
CA ARG A 89 -4.88 3.45 -24.53
C ARG A 89 -4.47 4.72 -25.29
N PRO A 90 -5.38 5.34 -26.06
CA PRO A 90 -5.14 6.66 -26.62
C PRO A 90 -4.83 7.68 -25.52
N ALA A 91 -4.05 8.71 -25.86
CA ALA A 91 -3.83 9.83 -24.95
C ALA A 91 -5.16 10.45 -24.52
N GLN A 92 -5.18 11.03 -23.32
CA GLN A 92 -6.35 11.75 -22.81
C GLN A 92 -6.76 12.87 -23.77
N TYR A 93 -8.07 13.10 -23.91
CA TYR A 93 -8.62 14.22 -24.66
C TYR A 93 -9.28 15.21 -23.72
N ILE A 94 -8.86 16.48 -23.79
CA ILE A 94 -9.47 17.61 -23.08
C ILE A 94 -10.10 18.51 -24.13
N GLY A 95 -11.43 18.65 -24.09
CA GLY A 95 -12.18 19.44 -25.04
C GLY A 95 -11.90 20.94 -24.92
N GLU A 96 -12.11 21.69 -26.00
CA GLU A 96 -11.78 23.12 -26.11
C GLU A 96 -12.35 23.99 -24.97
N ASN A 97 -13.56 23.67 -24.51
CA ASN A 97 -14.25 24.39 -23.44
C ASN A 97 -14.20 23.66 -22.07
N ALA A 98 -13.46 22.57 -21.97
CA ALA A 98 -13.34 21.81 -20.73
C ALA A 98 -12.50 22.56 -19.69
N LYS A 99 -12.80 22.33 -18.42
CA LYS A 99 -12.05 22.89 -17.28
C LYS A 99 -11.62 21.76 -16.37
N VAL A 100 -10.31 21.64 -16.15
CA VAL A 100 -9.74 20.65 -15.24
C VAL A 100 -9.00 21.41 -14.16
N ASN A 101 -9.43 21.27 -12.91
CA ASN A 101 -8.78 21.90 -11.76
C ASN A 101 -8.45 20.86 -10.70
N ASN A 102 -7.20 20.84 -10.22
CA ASN A 102 -6.74 19.92 -9.18
C ASN A 102 -7.23 18.47 -9.40
N SER A 103 -6.94 17.91 -10.58
CA SER A 103 -7.39 16.58 -10.94
C SER A 103 -6.31 15.78 -11.66
N LEU A 104 -6.29 14.47 -11.42
CA LEU A 104 -5.50 13.52 -12.19
C LEU A 104 -6.37 12.98 -13.32
N VAL A 105 -5.85 12.92 -14.54
CA VAL A 105 -6.54 12.34 -15.70
C VAL A 105 -5.56 11.41 -16.40
N VAL A 106 -6.04 10.24 -16.80
CA VAL A 106 -5.23 9.18 -17.40
C VAL A 106 -5.63 8.91 -18.85
N GLU A 107 -4.81 8.11 -19.53
CA GLU A 107 -5.08 7.68 -20.91
C GLU A 107 -6.46 7.00 -21.08
N GLY A 108 -7.08 7.26 -22.22
CA GLY A 108 -8.44 6.82 -22.54
C GLY A 108 -9.56 7.71 -21.98
N CYS A 109 -9.27 8.70 -21.15
CA CYS A 109 -10.26 9.66 -20.68
C CYS A 109 -10.59 10.74 -21.73
N VAL A 110 -11.86 11.16 -21.77
CA VAL A 110 -12.36 12.26 -22.61
C VAL A 110 -13.12 13.23 -21.71
N VAL A 111 -12.59 14.43 -21.52
CA VAL A 111 -13.18 15.47 -20.67
C VAL A 111 -13.75 16.58 -21.55
N ASN A 112 -15.09 16.72 -21.58
CA ASN A 112 -15.79 17.77 -22.33
C ASN A 112 -16.44 18.83 -21.44
N GLY A 113 -16.32 18.70 -20.10
CA GLY A 113 -16.98 19.55 -19.11
C GLY A 113 -15.99 20.08 -18.07
N GLN A 114 -16.52 20.44 -16.90
CA GLN A 114 -15.71 20.87 -15.76
C GLN A 114 -15.55 19.73 -14.75
N ILE A 115 -14.31 19.44 -14.37
CA ILE A 115 -13.96 18.53 -13.27
C ILE A 115 -13.05 19.26 -12.29
N GLU A 116 -13.27 19.00 -11.01
CA GLU A 116 -12.53 19.62 -9.92
C GLU A 116 -12.35 18.62 -8.77
N ASN A 117 -11.13 18.52 -8.21
CA ASN A 117 -10.81 17.60 -7.12
C ASN A 117 -11.20 16.14 -7.47
N SER A 118 -10.72 15.66 -8.62
CA SER A 118 -11.04 14.33 -9.14
C SER A 118 -9.79 13.56 -9.55
N ILE A 119 -9.86 12.24 -9.45
CA ILE A 119 -8.91 11.29 -10.04
C ILE A 119 -9.60 10.59 -11.22
#